data_AF-A0A061FEA2-F1
#
_entry.id   AF-A0A061FEA2-F1
#
_cell.length_a   1.000
_cell.length_b   1.000
_cell.length_c   1.000
_cell.angle_alpha   90.00
_cell.angle_beta   90.00
_cell.angle_gamma   90.00
#
_symmetry.space_group_name_H-M   'P 1'
#
loop_
_entity.id
_entity.type
_entity.pdbx_description
1 polymer ?
#
loop_
_entity_poly.entity_id
_entity_poly.type
_entity_poly.pdbx_seq_one_letter_code
_entity_poly.pdbx_strand_id
1 'polypeptide(L)'
;MRPTRIACEGLKGHINEMEEMNYVLIALTTRKLSKQTSVEQLQTLLKQLEALELSILGLEDGLKRMFRQLVKTRVSLLNILSQ
;
A
#
# COMPACT_ATOMS: atom_id res chain seq x y z
N MET A 1 31.98 3.50 -10.53
CA MET A 1 30.58 3.97 -10.63
C MET A 1 30.24 4.77 -9.39
N ARG A 2 29.76 6.00 -9.52
CA ARG A 2 29.30 6.82 -8.39
C ARG A 2 27.81 6.52 -8.12
N PRO A 3 27.38 6.23 -6.88
CA PRO A 3 25.97 6.07 -6.59
C PRO A 3 25.26 7.42 -6.72
N THR A 4 24.29 7.51 -7.62
CA THR A 4 23.44 8.70 -7.75
C THR A 4 22.51 8.75 -6.55
N ARG A 5 22.72 9.72 -5.65
CA ARG A 5 21.77 9.99 -4.57
C ARG A 5 20.55 10.66 -5.19
N ILE A 6 19.43 9.94 -5.22
CA ILE A 6 18.12 10.52 -5.55
C ILE A 6 17.68 11.27 -4.30
N ALA A 7 17.72 12.59 -4.34
CA ALA A 7 17.09 13.43 -3.33
C ALA A 7 15.57 13.37 -3.57
N CYS A 8 14.81 12.80 -2.63
CA CYS A 8 13.37 12.97 -2.61
C CYS A 8 13.06 14.40 -2.18
N GLU A 9 12.93 15.30 -3.15
CA GLU A 9 12.45 16.66 -2.91
C GLU A 9 10.94 16.64 -2.68
N GLY A 10 10.52 17.09 -1.49
CA GLY A 10 9.20 17.69 -1.28
C GLY A 10 8.10 16.79 -0.70
N LEU A 11 8.12 16.54 0.62
CA LEU A 11 6.87 16.31 1.36
C LEU A 11 6.29 17.67 1.79
N LYS A 12 5.76 18.41 0.82
CA LYS A 12 4.67 19.34 1.10
C LYS A 12 3.48 18.44 1.41
N GLY A 13 2.96 18.53 2.63
CA GLY A 13 1.96 17.60 3.21
C GLY A 13 0.70 17.47 2.37
N HIS A 14 0.79 16.68 1.30
CA HIS A 14 -0.35 16.09 0.64
C HIS A 14 -0.65 14.86 1.46
N ILE A 15 -1.72 14.92 2.24
CA ILE A 15 -2.23 13.74 2.93
C ILE A 15 -2.53 12.73 1.82
N ASN A 16 -1.85 11.59 1.85
CA ASN A 16 -2.04 10.56 0.84
C ASN A 16 -3.47 10.02 0.96
N GLU A 17 -4.05 9.47 -0.12
CA GLU A 17 -5.40 8.91 -0.11
C GLU A 17 -5.60 7.87 1.02
N MET A 18 -4.53 7.13 1.33
CA MET A 18 -4.49 6.18 2.44
C MET A 18 -4.57 6.86 3.83
N GLU A 19 -3.92 8.01 3.99
CA GLU A 19 -3.91 8.78 5.23
C GLU A 19 -5.25 9.49 5.46
N GLU A 20 -5.87 10.02 4.40
CA GLU A 20 -7.24 10.57 4.44
C GLU A 20 -8.26 9.51 4.86
N MET A 21 -8.20 8.32 4.24
CA MET A 21 -9.07 7.21 4.61
C MET A 21 -8.80 6.74 6.05
N ASN A 22 -7.55 6.68 6.50
CA ASN A 22 -7.21 6.34 7.88
C ASN A 22 -7.78 7.35 8.88
N TYR A 23 -7.74 8.64 8.55
CA TYR A 23 -8.36 9.69 9.34
C TYR A 23 -9.89 9.51 9.44
N VAL A 24 -10.55 9.26 8.31
CA VAL A 24 -11.99 8.98 8.26
C VAL A 24 -12.35 7.72 9.06
N LEU A 25 -11.55 6.67 8.95
CA LEU A 25 -11.75 5.42 9.70
C LEU A 25 -11.67 5.67 11.21
N ILE A 26 -10.62 6.37 11.67
CA ILE A 26 -10.42 6.75 13.09
C ILE A 26 -11.57 7.62 13.58
N ALA A 27 -12.00 8.61 12.80
CA ALA A 27 -13.13 9.47 13.15
C ALA A 27 -14.43 8.67 13.28
N LEU A 28 -14.67 7.70 12.40
CA LEU A 28 -15.88 6.87 12.42
C LEU A 28 -15.89 5.83 13.54
N THR A 29 -14.75 5.21 13.87
CA THR A 29 -14.65 4.33 15.06
C THR A 29 -14.78 5.12 16.35
N THR A 30 -14.21 6.31 16.42
CA THR A 30 -14.34 7.21 17.59
C THR A 30 -15.77 7.73 17.74
N ARG A 31 -16.47 8.03 16.62
CA ARG A 31 -17.88 8.48 16.62
C ARG A 31 -18.87 7.35 16.92
N LYS A 32 -18.55 6.10 16.56
CA LYS A 32 -19.33 4.91 16.97
C LYS A 32 -19.42 4.76 18.49
N LEU A 33 -18.46 5.30 19.25
CA LEU A 33 -18.49 5.35 20.72
C LEU A 33 -19.40 6.47 21.27
N SER A 34 -19.77 7.48 20.47
CA SER A 34 -20.47 8.70 20.95
C SER A 34 -21.86 8.96 20.35
N LYS A 35 -22.43 8.04 19.55
CA LYS A 35 -23.74 8.09 18.87
C LYS A 35 -23.76 8.86 17.54
N GLN A 36 -24.47 8.25 16.58
CA GLN A 36 -24.96 8.76 15.29
C GLN A 36 -23.93 8.95 14.16
N THR A 37 -23.48 7.84 13.58
CA THR A 37 -22.92 7.80 12.19
C THR A 37 -24.06 7.49 11.23
N SER A 38 -24.19 8.21 10.10
CA SER A 38 -25.25 7.93 9.12
C SER A 38 -24.95 6.65 8.32
N VAL A 39 -26.01 5.97 7.87
CA VAL A 39 -25.89 4.75 7.05
C VAL A 39 -25.11 5.01 5.75
N GLU A 40 -25.30 6.18 5.14
CA GLU A 40 -24.58 6.61 3.94
C GLU A 40 -23.06 6.73 4.16
N GLN A 41 -22.64 7.28 5.31
CA GLN A 41 -21.22 7.37 5.66
C GLN A 41 -20.58 5.99 5.83
N LEU A 42 -21.32 5.04 6.43
CA LEU A 42 -20.86 3.66 6.56
C LEU A 42 -20.75 2.96 5.19
N GLN A 43 -21.71 3.17 4.28
CA GLN A 43 -21.65 2.60 2.94
C GLN A 43 -20.49 3.13 2.11
N THR A 44 -20.21 4.44 2.19
CA THR A 44 -19.05 5.04 1.53
C THR A 44 -17.75 4.47 2.06
N LEU A 45 -17.61 4.33 3.38
CA LEU A 45 -16.44 3.72 4.00
C LEU A 45 -16.26 2.27 3.55
N LEU A 46 -17.33 1.47 3.51
CA LEU A 46 -17.25 0.07 3.07
C LEU A 46 -16.72 -0.03 1.64
N LYS A 47 -17.19 0.82 0.70
CA LYS A 47 -16.68 0.84 -0.67
C LYS A 47 -15.19 1.22 -0.74
N GLN A 48 -14.76 2.16 0.09
CA GLN A 48 -13.34 2.54 0.17
C GLN A 48 -12.48 1.39 0.70
N LEU A 49 -12.98 0.65 1.70
CA LEU A 49 -12.30 -0.54 2.24
C LEU A 49 -12.23 -1.67 1.22
N GLU A 50 -13.29 -1.92 0.45
CA GLU A 50 -13.28 -2.91 -0.65
C GLU A 50 -12.25 -2.54 -1.72
N ALA A 51 -12.19 -1.27 -2.13
CA ALA A 51 -11.20 -0.79 -3.08
C ALA A 51 -9.76 -0.93 -2.56
N LEU A 52 -9.54 -0.68 -1.26
CA LEU A 52 -8.25 -0.90 -0.61
C LEU A 52 -7.87 -2.38 -0.61
N GLU A 53 -8.80 -3.27 -0.25
CA GLU A 53 -8.56 -4.72 -0.23
C GLU A 53 -8.11 -5.22 -1.62
N LEU A 54 -8.80 -4.79 -2.68
CA LEU A 54 -8.40 -5.10 -4.06
C LEU A 54 -7.00 -4.56 -4.40
N SER A 55 -6.67 -3.36 -3.92
CA SER A 55 -5.35 -2.74 -4.13
C SER A 55 -4.24 -3.50 -3.41
N ILE A 56 -4.49 -3.96 -2.18
CA ILE A 56 -3.56 -4.79 -1.38
C ILE A 56 -3.35 -6.13 -2.08
N LEU A 57 -4.41 -6.81 -2.50
CA LEU A 57 -4.32 -8.10 -3.22
C LEU A 57 -3.49 -7.97 -4.50
N GLY A 58 -3.69 -6.89 -5.27
CA GLY A 58 -2.89 -6.60 -6.45
C GLY A 58 -1.40 -6.40 -6.13
N LEU A 59 -1.10 -5.71 -5.02
CA LEU A 59 0.26 -5.50 -4.55
C LEU A 59 0.92 -6.83 -4.13
N GLU A 60 0.22 -7.65 -3.36
CA GLU A 60 0.69 -8.97 -2.92
C GLU A 60 1.01 -9.89 -4.10
N ASP A 61 0.15 -9.91 -5.12
CA ASP A 61 0.37 -10.67 -6.35
C ASP A 61 1.58 -10.16 -7.13
N GLY A 62 1.74 -8.83 -7.22
CA GLY A 62 2.90 -8.18 -7.80
C GLY A 62 4.20 -8.58 -7.09
N LEU A 63 4.22 -8.48 -5.75
CA LEU A 63 5.37 -8.86 -4.92
C LEU A 63 5.71 -10.34 -5.06
N LYS A 64 4.72 -11.22 -5.11
CA LYS A 64 4.91 -12.66 -5.33
C LYS A 64 5.57 -12.96 -6.68
N ARG A 65 5.20 -12.21 -7.73
CA ARG A 65 5.83 -12.30 -9.06
C ARG A 65 7.27 -11.78 -9.01
N MET A 66 7.50 -10.62 -8.40
CA MET A 66 8.84 -10.05 -8.25
C MET A 66 9.77 -10.99 -7.49
N PHE A 67 9.32 -11.55 -6.37
CA PHE A 67 10.10 -12.50 -5.57
C PHE A 67 10.50 -13.73 -6.39
N ARG A 68 9.57 -14.31 -7.17
CA ARG A 68 9.88 -15.41 -8.09
C ARG A 68 10.96 -15.04 -9.11
N GLN A 69 10.92 -13.83 -9.67
CA GLN A 69 11.94 -13.39 -10.61
C GLN A 69 13.29 -13.17 -9.91
N LEU A 70 13.30 -12.57 -8.73
CA LEU A 70 14.53 -12.40 -7.94
C LEU A 70 15.19 -13.74 -7.62
N VAL A 71 14.41 -14.75 -7.24
CA VAL A 71 14.93 -16.11 -7.01
C VAL A 71 15.51 -16.71 -8.29
N LYS A 72 14.82 -16.58 -9.43
CA LYS A 72 15.34 -17.05 -10.73
C LYS A 72 16.64 -16.35 -11.11
N THR A 73 16.70 -15.03 -10.98
CA THR A 73 17.90 -14.24 -11.25
C THR A 73 19.05 -14.68 -10.34
N ARG A 74 18.79 -14.86 -9.05
CA ARG A 74 19.80 -15.37 -8.10
C ARG A 74 20.34 -16.73 -8.55
N VAL A 75 19.45 -17.68 -8.88
CA VAL A 75 19.86 -19.02 -9.34
C VAL A 75 20.68 -18.93 -10.61
N SER A 76 20.24 -18.13 -11.58
CA SER A 76 21.00 -17.93 -12.83
C SER A 76 22.39 -17.37 -12.59
N LEU A 77 22.53 -16.37 -11.70
CA LEU A 77 23.82 -15.80 -11.35
C LEU A 77 24.72 -16.81 -10.65
N LEU A 78 24.19 -17.57 -9.68
CA LEU A 78 24.95 -18.62 -9.00
C LEU A 78 25.45 -19.69 -9.98
N ASN A 79 24.61 -20.08 -10.95
CA ASN A 79 24.99 -21.04 -11.98
C ASN A 79 26.12 -20.50 -12.87
N ILE A 80 26.07 -19.22 -13.27
CA ILE A 80 27.14 -18.58 -14.06
C ILE A 80 28.46 -18.52 -13.26
N LEU A 81 28.39 -18.21 -11.97
CA LEU A 81 29.58 -18.11 -11.11
C LEU A 81 30.18 -19.46 -10.72
N SER A 82 29.43 -20.55 -10.90
CA SER A 82 29.87 -21.92 -10.58
C SER A 82 30.36 -22.69 -11.82
N GLN A 83 30.31 -22.07 -13.00
CA GLN A 83 30.97 -22.55 -14.23
C GLN A 83 32.40 -22.02 -14.30
#